data_AF-A0A7G2MLM8-F1
#
_entry.id   AF-A0A7G2MLM8-F1
#
_cell.length_a   1.000
_cell.length_b   1.000
_cell.length_c   1.000
_cell.angle_alpha   90.00
_cell.angle_beta   90.00
_cell.angle_gamma   90.00
#
_symmetry.space_group_name_H-M   'P 1'
#
loop_
_entity.id
_entity.type
_entity.pdbx_description
1 polymer ?
#
loop_
_entity_poly.entity_id
_entity_poly.type
_entity_poly.pdbx_seq_one_letter_code
_entity_poly.pdbx_strand_id
1 'polypeptide(L)'
;MLKIVLIVGVLLFNLVGVQAHEKEMDSLDNLVKKFEANPADPKTTIQLLRELKNQGKPNRDVVNRYFQTQKEVDYLKDYNWSIIRDYVDDVNAPQIKYLFNNQSKFMQNFSKDDVFQKLDNVFVGHLEQYYNSNKIEYNKYLDFLKSSGYEHYDVVADYFYIKQLRAERKSEDYFYKARKLFRYFPENRKMIKEITDGALEIMNDVSRLKVIQLWAGKTVESKKDFDALYNYALISNKCGFEDVAKRYAKIATSLAEESSNQTMMEKAKKLLQLVN
;
A
#
# COMPACT_ATOMS: atom_id res chain seq x y z
N MET A 1 20.50 -11.26 -53.38
CA MET A 1 20.24 -12.68 -53.05
C MET A 1 20.70 -12.95 -51.63
N LEU A 2 19.77 -13.33 -50.74
CA LEU A 2 19.83 -14.02 -49.43
C LEU A 2 18.79 -13.36 -48.49
N LYS A 3 17.54 -13.84 -48.48
CA LYS A 3 16.98 -14.94 -47.65
C LYS A 3 16.82 -14.57 -46.16
N ILE A 4 15.56 -14.25 -45.84
CA ILE A 4 14.82 -14.37 -44.58
C ILE A 4 15.34 -15.50 -43.67
N VAL A 5 15.48 -15.25 -42.35
CA VAL A 5 14.93 -16.11 -41.27
C VAL A 5 14.68 -15.28 -40.01
N LEU A 6 13.45 -15.40 -39.51
CA LEU A 6 12.88 -14.84 -38.28
C LEU A 6 12.61 -16.06 -37.38
N ILE A 7 13.33 -16.24 -36.27
CA ILE A 7 13.05 -17.31 -35.28
C ILE A 7 13.27 -16.79 -33.85
N VAL A 8 12.14 -16.58 -33.16
CA VAL A 8 11.81 -17.01 -31.78
C VAL A 8 12.87 -16.77 -30.69
N GLY A 9 12.70 -15.67 -29.94
CA GLY A 9 13.29 -15.48 -28.62
C GLY A 9 12.44 -16.16 -27.55
N VAL A 10 12.72 -17.43 -27.28
CA VAL A 10 12.20 -18.20 -26.14
C VAL A 10 13.38 -18.92 -25.47
N LEU A 11 13.48 -18.73 -24.15
CA LEU A 11 14.20 -19.54 -23.16
C LEU A 11 15.74 -19.61 -23.27
N LEU A 12 16.41 -18.79 -22.48
CA LEU A 12 17.64 -19.19 -21.76
C LEU A 12 17.56 -18.65 -20.33
N PHE A 13 16.73 -19.29 -19.51
CA PHE A 13 16.91 -19.32 -18.06
C PHE A 13 17.79 -20.53 -17.73
N ASN A 14 18.69 -20.34 -16.77
CA ASN A 14 19.63 -21.28 -16.15
C ASN A 14 21.01 -21.35 -16.80
N LEU A 15 21.98 -20.65 -16.19
CA LEU A 15 23.18 -21.24 -15.58
C LEU A 15 24.11 -20.14 -15.08
N VAL A 16 23.74 -19.49 -13.97
CA VAL A 16 24.72 -19.00 -13.00
C VAL A 16 24.14 -19.37 -11.64
N GLY A 17 24.72 -20.40 -11.04
CA GLY A 17 24.42 -20.79 -9.67
C GLY A 17 24.83 -19.64 -8.75
N VAL A 18 23.88 -18.79 -8.42
CA VAL A 18 24.00 -17.88 -7.29
C VAL A 18 23.90 -18.78 -6.05
N GLN A 19 25.02 -19.06 -5.42
CA GLN A 19 25.03 -19.45 -4.00
C GLN A 19 24.39 -18.28 -3.25
N ALA A 20 23.08 -18.35 -3.05
CA ALA A 20 22.43 -17.59 -2.00
C ALA A 20 23.09 -18.06 -0.71
N HIS A 21 23.93 -17.21 -0.12
CA HIS A 21 24.17 -17.27 1.32
C HIS A 21 22.81 -17.01 1.96
N GLU A 22 22.01 -18.06 2.16
CA GLU A 22 20.89 -18.04 3.09
C GLU A 22 21.48 -17.76 4.46
N LYS A 23 21.50 -16.48 4.82
CA LYS A 23 21.77 -16.05 6.17
C LYS A 23 20.67 -16.70 7.01
N GLU A 24 21.03 -17.66 7.85
CA GLU A 24 20.11 -18.29 8.81
C GLU A 24 19.26 -17.17 9.45
N MET A 25 17.97 -17.13 9.10
CA MET A 25 17.05 -16.20 9.73
C MET A 25 16.90 -16.67 11.17
N ASP A 26 17.33 -15.83 12.13
CA ASP A 26 17.04 -16.07 13.54
C ASP A 26 15.54 -16.36 13.68
N SER A 27 15.19 -17.49 14.28
CA SER A 27 13.78 -17.82 14.52
C SER A 27 13.10 -16.70 15.32
N LEU A 28 11.80 -16.49 15.10
CA LEU A 28 11.04 -15.44 15.79
C LEU A 28 11.22 -15.52 17.32
N ASP A 29 11.24 -16.74 17.88
CA ASP A 29 11.46 -16.96 19.31
C ASP A 29 12.84 -16.48 19.78
N ASN A 30 13.88 -16.66 18.97
CA ASN A 30 15.21 -16.17 19.27
C ASN A 30 15.27 -14.64 19.19
N LEU A 31 14.59 -14.02 18.22
CA LEU A 31 14.48 -12.56 18.12
C LEU A 31 13.74 -11.96 19.31
N VAL A 32 12.66 -12.59 19.77
CA VAL A 32 11.92 -12.19 20.97
C VAL A 32 12.83 -12.26 22.20
N LYS A 33 13.54 -13.37 22.42
CA LYS A 33 14.47 -13.51 23.56
C LYS A 33 15.58 -12.45 23.55
N LYS A 34 16.18 -12.18 22.39
CA LYS A 34 17.21 -11.14 22.23
C LYS A 34 16.64 -9.75 22.54
N PHE A 35 15.42 -9.46 22.07
CA PHE A 35 14.74 -8.19 22.34
C PHE A 35 14.39 -8.04 23.83
N GLU A 36 13.89 -9.10 24.47
CA GLU A 36 13.57 -9.08 25.90
C GLU A 36 14.79 -8.82 26.78
N ALA A 37 15.95 -9.38 26.40
CA ALA A 37 17.22 -9.16 27.10
C ALA A 37 17.76 -7.73 26.91
N ASN A 38 17.54 -7.11 25.74
CA ASN A 38 17.97 -5.74 25.46
C ASN A 38 17.01 -5.02 24.51
N PRO A 39 15.93 -4.41 25.04
CA PRO A 39 14.96 -3.69 24.21
C PRO A 39 15.52 -2.41 23.56
N ALA A 40 16.73 -1.97 23.91
CA ALA A 40 17.36 -0.79 23.34
C ALA A 40 18.18 -1.08 22.07
N ASP A 41 18.40 -2.35 21.70
CA ASP A 41 19.18 -2.71 20.51
C ASP A 41 18.37 -2.49 19.22
N PRO A 42 18.69 -1.46 18.42
CA PRO A 42 17.94 -1.17 17.19
C PRO A 42 17.98 -2.32 16.18
N LYS A 43 19.08 -3.07 16.12
CA LYS A 43 19.25 -4.12 15.12
C LYS A 43 18.29 -5.28 15.37
N THR A 44 18.25 -5.78 16.60
CA THR A 44 17.31 -6.83 17.01
C THR A 44 15.87 -6.35 16.86
N THR A 45 15.57 -5.11 17.27
CA THR A 45 14.22 -4.55 17.14
C THR A 45 13.76 -4.49 15.68
N ILE A 46 14.57 -3.97 14.75
CA ILE A 46 14.20 -3.89 13.33
C ILE A 46 13.95 -5.28 12.74
N GLN A 47 14.79 -6.27 13.09
CA GLN A 47 14.61 -7.64 12.63
C GLN A 47 13.32 -8.25 13.16
N LEU A 48 13.05 -8.09 14.47
CA LEU A 48 11.82 -8.57 15.10
C LEU A 48 10.57 -7.92 14.48
N LEU A 49 10.58 -6.60 14.29
CA LEU A 49 9.45 -5.87 13.69
C LEU A 49 9.18 -6.30 12.25
N ARG A 50 10.23 -6.56 11.46
CA ARG A 50 10.10 -7.11 10.10
C ARG A 50 9.48 -8.49 10.11
N GLU A 51 9.93 -9.36 10.99
CA GLU A 51 9.41 -10.73 11.06
C GLU A 51 7.96 -10.76 11.53
N LEU A 52 7.60 -9.95 12.53
CA LEU A 52 6.21 -9.78 12.96
C LEU A 52 5.33 -9.29 11.82
N LYS A 53 5.77 -8.28 11.06
CA LYS A 53 5.04 -7.76 9.89
C LYS A 53 4.87 -8.83 8.80
N ASN A 54 5.91 -9.60 8.49
CA ASN A 54 5.84 -10.68 7.50
C ASN A 54 4.83 -11.77 7.90
N GLN A 55 4.73 -12.07 9.20
CA GLN A 55 3.77 -13.03 9.74
C GLN A 55 2.38 -12.44 10.02
N GLY A 56 2.15 -11.15 9.75
CA GLY A 56 0.89 -10.46 10.06
C GLY A 56 0.60 -10.36 11.56
N LYS A 57 1.63 -10.46 12.41
CA LYS A 57 1.51 -10.39 13.87
C LYS A 57 1.56 -8.94 14.38
N PRO A 58 0.88 -8.64 15.51
CA PRO A 58 0.92 -7.31 16.10
C PRO A 58 2.34 -6.97 16.56
N ASN A 59 2.73 -5.70 16.40
CA ASN A 59 4.08 -5.21 16.68
C ASN A 59 4.12 -3.99 17.62
N ARG A 60 2.96 -3.46 18.03
CA ARG A 60 2.85 -2.23 18.83
C ARG A 60 3.59 -2.31 20.16
N ASP A 61 3.56 -3.47 20.84
CA ASP A 61 4.28 -3.66 22.10
C ASP A 61 5.80 -3.52 21.93
N VAL A 62 6.36 -4.14 20.88
CA VAL A 62 7.78 -4.07 20.56
C VAL A 62 8.20 -2.62 20.27
N VAL A 63 7.42 -1.90 19.46
CA VAL A 63 7.65 -0.48 19.16
C VAL A 63 7.63 0.36 20.44
N ASN A 64 6.62 0.18 21.29
CA ASN A 64 6.47 0.95 22.53
C ASN A 64 7.65 0.70 23.48
N ARG A 65 7.99 -0.57 23.73
CA ARG A 65 9.10 -0.95 24.62
C ARG A 65 10.43 -0.47 24.10
N TYR A 66 10.65 -0.52 22.79
CA TYR A 66 11.86 0.03 22.17
C TYR A 66 11.97 1.54 22.42
N PHE A 67 10.94 2.32 22.08
CA PHE A 67 11.02 3.78 22.22
C PHE A 67 11.00 4.28 23.67
N GLN A 68 10.57 3.48 24.64
CA GLN A 68 10.78 3.77 26.07
C GLN A 68 12.27 3.84 26.44
N THR A 69 13.15 3.20 25.67
CA THR A 69 14.60 3.25 25.88
C THR A 69 15.30 4.38 25.12
N GLN A 70 14.62 5.03 24.17
CA GLN A 70 15.20 6.02 23.28
C GLN A 70 14.89 7.45 23.76
N LYS A 71 15.81 8.38 23.53
CA LYS A 71 15.58 9.82 23.76
C LYS A 71 15.02 10.47 22.50
N GLU A 72 14.21 11.52 22.64
CA GLU A 72 13.63 12.21 21.48
C GLU A 72 14.69 12.76 20.51
N VAL A 73 15.83 13.22 21.04
CA VAL A 73 16.97 13.68 20.22
C VAL A 73 17.53 12.60 19.31
N ASP A 74 17.34 11.32 19.66
CA ASP A 74 17.81 10.18 18.89
C ASP A 74 16.84 9.79 17.77
N TYR A 75 15.63 10.36 17.69
CA TYR A 75 14.65 10.04 16.64
C TYR A 75 15.16 10.35 15.23
N LEU A 76 16.10 11.28 15.10
CA LEU A 76 16.76 11.63 13.84
C LEU A 76 17.86 10.65 13.42
N LYS A 77 18.17 9.64 14.23
CA LYS A 77 19.12 8.58 13.83
C LYS A 77 18.46 7.63 12.84
N ASP A 78 19.19 7.18 11.83
CA ASP A 78 18.68 6.34 10.73
C ASP A 78 17.87 5.13 11.21
N TYR A 79 18.36 4.44 12.25
CA TYR A 79 17.68 3.28 12.80
C TYR A 79 16.34 3.63 13.44
N ASN A 80 16.27 4.75 14.18
CA ASN A 80 15.04 5.22 14.81
C ASN A 80 14.06 5.71 13.76
N TRP A 81 14.56 6.46 12.76
CA TRP A 81 13.74 6.91 11.64
C TRP A 81 13.11 5.73 10.90
N SER A 82 13.88 4.67 10.62
CA SER A 82 13.33 3.48 9.96
C SER A 82 12.19 2.85 10.75
N ILE A 83 12.29 2.81 12.08
CA ILE A 83 11.25 2.27 12.94
C ILE A 83 10.03 3.19 12.97
N ILE A 84 10.23 4.51 13.08
CA ILE A 84 9.16 5.52 13.05
C ILE A 84 8.40 5.41 11.73
N ARG A 85 9.11 5.47 10.61
CA ARG A 85 8.56 5.42 9.26
C ARG A 85 7.73 4.15 9.05
N ASP A 86 8.29 2.99 9.39
CA ASP A 86 7.72 1.71 8.94
C ASP A 86 6.72 1.08 9.92
N TYR A 87 6.69 1.51 11.18
CA TYR A 87 5.94 0.81 12.25
C TYR A 87 5.19 1.70 13.26
N VAL A 88 5.36 3.03 13.27
CA VAL A 88 4.63 3.92 14.22
C VAL A 88 3.43 4.57 13.55
N ASP A 89 2.24 4.02 13.71
CA ASP A 89 1.04 4.51 13.00
C ASP A 89 0.03 5.25 13.88
N ASP A 90 0.30 5.34 15.19
CA ASP A 90 -0.53 6.09 16.12
C ASP A 90 -0.19 7.59 16.04
N VAL A 91 -1.15 8.39 15.60
CA VAL A 91 -1.00 9.84 15.47
C VAL A 91 -0.68 10.55 16.79
N ASN A 92 -1.06 9.93 17.91
CA ASN A 92 -0.80 10.48 19.23
C ASN A 92 0.54 10.05 19.82
N ALA A 93 1.28 9.16 19.14
CA ALA A 93 2.58 8.71 19.58
C ALA A 93 3.57 9.88 19.69
N PRO A 94 4.42 9.92 20.74
CA PRO A 94 5.43 10.97 20.90
C PRO A 94 6.32 11.16 19.66
N GLN A 95 6.62 10.07 18.96
CA GLN A 95 7.46 10.06 17.76
C GLN A 95 6.80 10.81 16.61
N ILE A 96 5.49 10.62 16.39
CA ILE A 96 4.74 11.31 15.34
C ILE A 96 4.57 12.79 15.68
N LYS A 97 4.27 13.12 16.94
CA LYS A 97 4.20 14.52 17.40
C LYS A 97 5.54 15.22 17.21
N TYR A 98 6.65 14.56 17.55
CA TYR A 98 7.99 15.11 17.37
C TYR A 98 8.32 15.29 15.89
N LEU A 99 8.04 14.29 15.04
CA LEU A 99 8.19 14.36 13.58
C LEU A 99 7.42 15.56 13.00
N PHE A 100 6.14 15.69 13.34
CA PHE A 100 5.27 16.76 12.86
C PHE A 100 5.79 18.14 13.25
N ASN A 101 6.24 18.31 14.50
CA ASN A 101 6.75 19.60 14.99
C ASN A 101 8.17 19.92 14.50
N ASN A 102 8.91 18.94 13.96
CA ASN A 102 10.31 19.09 13.54
C ASN A 102 10.53 18.69 12.07
N GLN A 103 9.50 18.80 11.22
CA GLN A 103 9.54 18.39 9.80
C GLN A 103 10.82 18.81 9.07
N SER A 104 11.22 20.08 9.19
CA SER A 104 12.44 20.61 8.53
C SER A 104 13.72 19.89 8.97
N LYS A 105 13.83 19.45 10.23
CA LYS A 105 15.00 18.69 10.71
C LYS A 105 15.03 17.28 10.10
N PHE A 106 13.87 16.64 10.00
CA PHE A 106 13.78 15.33 9.35
C PHE A 106 14.08 15.45 7.85
N MET A 107 13.59 16.48 7.16
CA MET A 107 13.85 16.70 5.73
C MET A 107 15.30 17.10 5.40
N GLN A 108 16.06 17.58 6.39
CA GLN A 108 17.51 17.81 6.24
C GLN A 108 18.30 16.51 6.29
N ASN A 109 17.83 15.51 7.04
CA ASN A 109 18.51 14.24 7.24
C ASN A 109 17.96 13.10 6.36
N PHE A 110 16.71 13.23 5.91
CA PHE A 110 15.96 12.22 5.16
C PHE A 110 15.23 12.85 3.98
N SER A 111 14.75 12.01 3.06
CA SER A 111 13.98 12.47 1.91
C SER A 111 12.72 13.23 2.35
N LYS A 112 12.47 14.38 1.69
CA LYS A 112 11.22 15.13 1.82
C LYS A 112 10.01 14.23 1.60
N ASP A 113 10.09 13.37 0.57
CA ASP A 113 9.00 12.45 0.21
C ASP A 113 8.73 11.42 1.31
N ASP A 114 9.77 10.83 1.92
CA ASP A 114 9.60 9.85 3.01
C ASP A 114 8.93 10.48 4.25
N VAL A 115 9.32 11.71 4.59
CA VAL A 115 8.77 12.45 5.74
C VAL A 115 7.28 12.71 5.55
N PHE A 116 6.92 13.25 4.39
CA PHE A 116 5.52 13.53 4.09
C PHE A 116 4.70 12.26 3.94
N GLN A 117 5.20 11.26 3.22
CA GLN A 117 4.49 10.00 3.06
C GLN A 117 4.21 9.35 4.41
N LYS A 118 5.14 9.44 5.36
CA LYS A 118 4.88 8.96 6.72
C LYS A 118 3.72 9.72 7.38
N LEU A 119 3.81 11.04 7.43
CA LEU A 119 2.80 11.88 8.07
C LEU A 119 1.42 11.71 7.41
N ASP A 120 1.38 11.74 6.08
CA ASP A 120 0.17 11.54 5.28
C ASP A 120 -0.50 10.20 5.59
N ASN A 121 0.27 9.10 5.64
CA ASN A 121 -0.27 7.78 5.98
C ASN A 121 -0.87 7.74 7.39
N VAL A 122 -0.21 8.37 8.37
CA VAL A 122 -0.70 8.41 9.75
C VAL A 122 -1.98 9.24 9.85
N PHE A 123 -2.02 10.42 9.21
CA PHE A 123 -3.20 11.27 9.25
C PHE A 123 -4.40 10.64 8.53
N VAL A 124 -4.17 10.06 7.35
CA VAL A 124 -5.21 9.31 6.63
C VAL A 124 -5.71 8.15 7.48
N GLY A 125 -4.82 7.33 8.05
CA GLY A 125 -5.20 6.19 8.88
C GLY A 125 -6.02 6.60 10.11
N HIS A 126 -5.68 7.72 10.74
CA HIS A 126 -6.46 8.28 11.84
C HIS A 126 -7.84 8.78 11.39
N LEU A 127 -7.90 9.58 10.33
CA LEU A 127 -9.16 10.14 9.79
C LEU A 127 -10.11 9.06 9.26
N GLU A 128 -9.59 7.96 8.71
CA GLU A 128 -10.40 6.84 8.21
C GLU A 128 -11.30 6.24 9.30
N GLN A 129 -10.88 6.25 10.57
CA GLN A 129 -11.66 5.73 11.70
C GLN A 129 -12.93 6.54 11.95
N TYR A 130 -12.92 7.82 11.60
CA TYR A 130 -14.02 8.77 11.85
C TYR A 130 -14.84 9.06 10.59
N TYR A 131 -14.29 8.88 9.40
CA TYR A 131 -14.89 9.35 8.14
C TYR A 131 -16.36 8.95 7.96
N ASN A 132 -16.71 7.69 8.25
CA ASN A 132 -18.07 7.17 8.14
C ASN A 132 -18.83 7.11 9.49
N SER A 133 -18.14 7.26 10.62
CA SER A 133 -18.69 6.97 11.96
C SER A 133 -18.92 8.23 12.79
N ASN A 134 -18.08 9.25 12.63
CA ASN A 134 -18.11 10.47 13.42
C ASN A 134 -17.60 11.66 12.61
N LYS A 135 -18.54 12.33 11.92
CA LYS A 135 -18.20 13.46 11.05
C LYS A 135 -17.65 14.67 11.81
N ILE A 136 -18.03 14.84 13.08
CA ILE A 136 -17.56 15.94 13.93
C ILE A 136 -16.06 15.80 14.19
N GLU A 137 -15.61 14.64 14.68
CA GLU A 137 -14.18 14.40 14.93
C GLU A 137 -13.36 14.38 13.63
N TYR A 138 -13.91 13.82 12.55
CA TYR A 138 -13.28 13.90 11.23
C TYR A 138 -13.03 15.36 10.80
N ASN A 139 -14.06 16.22 10.84
CA ASN A 139 -13.94 17.62 10.41
C ASN A 139 -12.99 18.39 11.34
N LYS A 140 -13.11 18.21 12.66
CA LYS A 140 -12.23 18.85 13.65
C LYS A 140 -10.76 18.54 13.40
N TYR A 141 -10.43 17.28 13.11
CA TYR A 141 -9.04 16.89 12.84
C TYR A 141 -8.55 17.43 11.49
N LEU A 142 -9.43 17.47 10.47
CA LEU A 142 -9.10 18.06 9.18
C LEU A 142 -8.83 19.58 9.30
N ASP A 143 -9.63 20.29 10.11
CA ASP A 143 -9.44 21.71 10.41
C ASP A 143 -8.15 21.97 11.20
N PHE A 144 -7.78 21.07 12.12
CA PHE A 144 -6.48 21.11 12.79
C PHE A 144 -5.33 21.02 11.77
N LEU A 145 -5.35 20.05 10.85
CA LEU A 145 -4.30 19.93 9.83
C LEU A 145 -4.21 21.18 8.95
N LYS A 146 -5.36 21.73 8.54
CA LYS A 146 -5.41 22.97 7.76
C LYS A 146 -4.81 24.16 8.51
N SER A 147 -5.24 24.38 9.75
CA SER A 147 -4.81 25.51 10.58
C SER A 147 -3.37 25.42 11.05
N SER A 148 -2.83 24.20 11.15
CA SER A 148 -1.40 23.97 11.45
C SER A 148 -0.45 24.39 10.31
N GLY A 149 -0.99 24.64 9.11
CA GLY A 149 -0.17 24.94 7.93
C GLY A 149 0.54 23.72 7.35
N TYR A 150 0.05 22.50 7.61
CA TYR A 150 0.63 21.28 7.07
C TYR A 150 0.64 21.30 5.53
N GLU A 151 1.83 21.22 4.94
CA GLU A 151 2.05 21.42 3.49
C GLU A 151 1.20 20.46 2.64
N HIS A 152 1.05 19.21 3.07
CA HIS A 152 0.28 18.16 2.39
C HIS A 152 -1.17 18.03 2.88
N TYR A 153 -1.73 19.06 3.52
CA TYR A 153 -3.14 19.07 3.93
C TYR A 153 -4.08 18.67 2.79
N ASP A 154 -3.84 19.21 1.60
CA ASP A 154 -4.67 18.97 0.42
C ASP A 154 -4.59 17.50 -0.04
N VAL A 155 -3.43 16.84 0.08
CA VAL A 155 -3.24 15.41 -0.19
C VAL A 155 -4.09 14.56 0.76
N VAL A 156 -4.07 14.88 2.06
CA VAL A 156 -4.86 14.18 3.08
C VAL A 156 -6.36 14.40 2.85
N ALA A 157 -6.80 15.62 2.57
CA ALA A 157 -8.20 15.92 2.26
C ALA A 157 -8.67 15.21 0.97
N ASP A 158 -7.82 15.20 -0.04
CA ASP A 158 -8.08 14.59 -1.35
C ASP A 158 -8.30 13.08 -1.27
N TYR A 159 -7.63 12.41 -0.32
CA TYR A 159 -7.78 10.98 -0.08
C TYR A 159 -9.23 10.61 0.22
N PHE A 160 -9.97 11.50 0.88
CA PHE A 160 -11.39 11.31 1.19
C PHE A 160 -12.30 11.91 0.11
N TYR A 161 -11.92 13.07 -0.44
CA TYR A 161 -12.72 13.78 -1.44
C TYR A 161 -12.96 12.96 -2.72
N ILE A 162 -12.04 12.07 -3.08
CA ILE A 162 -12.22 11.19 -4.25
C ILE A 162 -13.51 10.35 -4.19
N LYS A 163 -14.01 10.01 -2.99
CA LYS A 163 -15.30 9.33 -2.79
C LYS A 163 -16.49 10.17 -3.23
N GLN A 164 -16.42 11.49 -3.01
CA GLN A 164 -17.44 12.42 -3.47
C GLN A 164 -17.43 12.53 -4.99
N LEU A 165 -16.23 12.63 -5.61
CA LEU A 165 -16.10 12.64 -7.08
C LEU A 165 -16.70 11.38 -7.71
N ARG A 166 -16.54 10.21 -7.06
CA ARG A 166 -17.19 8.95 -7.45
C ARG A 166 -18.71 9.07 -7.42
N ALA A 167 -19.26 9.50 -6.28
CA ALA A 167 -20.71 9.64 -6.08
C ALA A 167 -21.35 10.63 -7.07
N GLU A 168 -20.65 11.72 -7.39
CA GLU A 168 -21.07 12.73 -8.37
C GLU A 168 -20.81 12.30 -9.82
N ARG A 169 -20.19 11.13 -10.04
CA ARG A 169 -19.79 10.59 -11.34
C ARG A 169 -18.91 11.53 -12.17
N LYS A 170 -18.08 12.35 -11.50
CA LYS A 170 -17.12 13.28 -12.13
C LYS A 170 -15.85 12.54 -12.52
N SER A 171 -15.93 11.76 -13.61
CA SER A 171 -14.87 10.82 -14.02
C SER A 171 -13.53 11.46 -14.33
N GLU A 172 -13.52 12.66 -14.93
CA GLU A 172 -12.30 13.40 -15.25
C GLU A 172 -11.58 13.90 -13.99
N ASP A 173 -12.30 14.61 -13.12
CA ASP A 173 -11.75 15.08 -11.83
C ASP A 173 -11.28 13.91 -10.97
N TYR A 174 -12.05 12.81 -10.96
CA TYR A 174 -11.69 11.59 -10.26
C TYR A 174 -10.35 11.05 -10.74
N PHE A 175 -10.12 10.99 -12.06
CA PHE A 175 -8.85 10.51 -12.61
C PHE A 175 -7.66 11.39 -12.20
N TYR A 176 -7.80 12.72 -12.28
CA TYR A 176 -6.72 13.62 -11.87
C TYR A 176 -6.44 13.53 -10.36
N LYS A 177 -7.48 13.38 -9.55
CA LYS A 177 -7.37 13.15 -8.11
C LYS A 177 -6.69 11.81 -7.82
N ALA A 178 -7.12 10.74 -8.49
CA ALA A 178 -6.53 9.41 -8.41
C ALA A 178 -5.03 9.43 -8.72
N ARG A 179 -4.62 10.13 -9.79
CA ARG A 179 -3.21 10.29 -10.15
C ARG A 179 -2.39 11.00 -9.08
N LYS A 180 -2.94 12.07 -8.48
CA LYS A 180 -2.32 12.76 -7.36
C LYS A 180 -2.15 11.80 -6.17
N LEU A 181 -3.20 11.09 -5.78
CA LEU A 181 -3.16 10.16 -4.65
C LEU A 181 -2.19 9.00 -4.88
N PHE A 182 -2.15 8.43 -6.09
CA PHE A 182 -1.19 7.38 -6.40
C PHE A 182 0.27 7.84 -6.29
N ARG A 183 0.56 9.11 -6.63
CA ARG A 183 1.91 9.67 -6.47
C ARG A 183 2.34 9.72 -5.00
N TYR A 184 1.45 10.07 -4.08
CA TYR A 184 1.77 10.21 -2.64
C TYR A 184 1.61 8.89 -1.87
N PHE A 185 0.75 7.99 -2.33
CA PHE A 185 0.48 6.70 -1.69
C PHE A 185 0.67 5.50 -2.64
N PRO A 186 1.82 5.35 -3.32
CA PRO A 186 2.03 4.31 -4.34
C PRO A 186 1.97 2.88 -3.79
N GLU A 187 2.16 2.69 -2.48
CA GLU A 187 2.12 1.38 -1.82
C GLU A 187 0.82 1.13 -1.02
N ASN A 188 -0.10 2.10 -0.99
CA ASN A 188 -1.38 1.94 -0.29
C ASN A 188 -2.35 1.11 -1.16
N ARG A 189 -2.26 -0.22 -1.03
CA ARG A 189 -3.08 -1.17 -1.79
C ARG A 189 -4.58 -0.97 -1.58
N LYS A 190 -5.01 -0.54 -0.39
CA LYS A 190 -6.42 -0.25 -0.08
C LYS A 190 -6.93 0.91 -0.93
N MET A 191 -6.18 2.02 -0.97
CA MET A 191 -6.48 3.17 -1.80
C MET A 191 -6.48 2.81 -3.29
N ILE A 192 -5.50 2.04 -3.75
CA ILE A 192 -5.44 1.59 -5.16
C ILE A 192 -6.66 0.76 -5.54
N LYS A 193 -7.10 -0.17 -4.66
CA LYS A 193 -8.33 -0.94 -4.87
C LYS A 193 -9.56 -0.03 -4.98
N GLU A 194 -9.66 0.97 -4.10
CA GLU A 194 -10.77 1.94 -4.12
C GLU A 194 -10.78 2.77 -5.40
N ILE A 195 -9.61 3.24 -5.85
CA ILE A 195 -9.46 3.94 -7.14
C ILE A 195 -9.92 3.06 -8.31
N THR A 196 -9.47 1.80 -8.32
CA THR A 196 -9.77 0.86 -9.40
C THR A 196 -11.27 0.58 -9.48
N ASP A 197 -11.91 0.35 -8.33
CA ASP A 197 -13.35 0.11 -8.23
C ASP A 197 -14.17 1.32 -8.70
N GLY A 198 -13.81 2.53 -8.23
CA GLY A 198 -14.48 3.75 -8.68
C GLY A 198 -14.29 4.00 -10.17
N ALA A 199 -13.10 3.77 -10.72
CA ALA A 199 -12.83 3.91 -12.14
C ALA A 199 -13.66 2.95 -13.00
N LEU A 200 -13.80 1.69 -12.59
CA LEU A 200 -14.65 0.71 -13.27
C LEU A 200 -16.12 1.14 -13.34
N GLU A 201 -16.60 1.88 -12.33
CA GLU A 201 -17.98 2.35 -12.22
C GLU A 201 -18.28 3.60 -13.06
N ILE A 202 -17.34 4.55 -13.13
CA ILE A 202 -17.62 5.88 -13.69
C ILE A 202 -16.81 6.24 -14.94
N MET A 203 -15.77 5.48 -15.30
CA MET A 203 -14.93 5.79 -16.46
C MET A 203 -15.18 4.86 -17.65
N ASN A 204 -15.18 5.48 -18.84
CA ASN A 204 -15.19 4.80 -20.14
C ASN A 204 -13.97 5.14 -21.00
N ASP A 205 -13.15 6.12 -20.60
CA ASP A 205 -11.92 6.50 -21.30
C ASP A 205 -10.85 5.41 -21.13
N VAL A 206 -10.61 4.66 -22.20
CA VAL A 206 -9.67 3.54 -22.23
C VAL A 206 -8.23 3.98 -21.90
N SER A 207 -7.81 5.18 -22.29
CA SER A 207 -6.45 5.67 -22.03
C SER A 207 -6.25 5.92 -20.53
N ARG A 208 -7.24 6.52 -19.86
CA ARG A 208 -7.23 6.73 -18.41
C ARG A 208 -7.34 5.41 -17.65
N LEU A 209 -8.18 4.48 -18.11
CA LEU A 209 -8.30 3.15 -17.52
C LEU A 209 -7.00 2.35 -17.61
N LYS A 210 -6.22 2.46 -18.70
CA LYS A 210 -4.91 1.81 -18.82
C LYS A 210 -3.91 2.28 -17.75
N VAL A 211 -3.94 3.57 -17.41
CA VAL A 211 -3.10 4.12 -16.34
C VAL A 211 -3.51 3.55 -14.98
N ILE A 212 -4.81 3.46 -14.69
CA ILE A 212 -5.30 2.88 -13.44
C ILE A 212 -5.04 1.36 -13.38
N GLN A 213 -5.16 0.67 -14.50
CA GLN A 213 -4.86 -0.76 -14.63
C GLN A 213 -3.40 -1.03 -14.25
N LEU A 214 -2.45 -0.20 -14.71
CA LEU A 214 -1.05 -0.33 -14.32
C LEU A 214 -0.86 -0.26 -12.80
N TRP A 215 -1.55 0.67 -12.13
CA TRP A 215 -1.50 0.80 -10.66
C TRP A 215 -2.15 -0.39 -9.96
N ALA A 216 -3.30 -0.84 -10.46
CA ALA A 216 -4.04 -1.98 -9.92
C ALA A 216 -3.22 -3.28 -9.91
N GLY A 217 -2.21 -3.42 -10.78
CA GLY A 217 -1.28 -4.55 -10.80
C GLY A 217 -0.59 -4.80 -9.45
N LYS A 218 -0.31 -3.75 -8.66
CA LYS A 218 0.26 -3.87 -7.31
C LYS A 218 -0.64 -4.62 -6.32
N THR A 219 -1.95 -4.59 -6.54
CA THR A 219 -2.93 -5.17 -5.61
C THR A 219 -3.07 -6.69 -5.77
N VAL A 220 -2.65 -7.24 -6.92
CA VAL A 220 -2.83 -8.66 -7.26
C VAL A 220 -1.57 -9.51 -7.08
N GLU A 221 -0.47 -8.94 -6.60
CA GLU A 221 0.81 -9.63 -6.40
C GLU A 221 0.70 -10.85 -5.47
N SER A 222 -0.10 -10.76 -4.41
CA SER A 222 -0.29 -11.86 -3.46
C SER A 222 -1.15 -12.99 -4.01
N LYS A 223 -1.97 -12.72 -5.04
CA LYS A 223 -2.99 -13.62 -5.61
C LYS A 223 -3.99 -14.19 -4.60
N LYS A 224 -4.13 -13.57 -3.43
CA LYS A 224 -5.02 -14.02 -2.34
C LYS A 224 -6.25 -13.16 -2.14
N ASP A 225 -6.31 -11.99 -2.78
CA ASP A 225 -7.41 -11.03 -2.65
C ASP A 225 -8.33 -11.14 -3.86
N PHE A 226 -9.48 -11.80 -3.69
CA PHE A 226 -10.41 -12.06 -4.77
C PHE A 226 -10.94 -10.79 -5.43
N ASP A 227 -11.34 -9.78 -4.66
CA ASP A 227 -11.90 -8.56 -5.21
C ASP A 227 -10.84 -7.78 -6.02
N ALA A 228 -9.58 -7.78 -5.57
CA ALA A 228 -8.49 -7.20 -6.33
C ALA A 228 -8.26 -7.94 -7.66
N LEU A 229 -8.24 -9.28 -7.63
CA LEU A 229 -8.09 -10.11 -8.84
C LEU A 229 -9.25 -9.91 -9.82
N TYR A 230 -10.48 -9.89 -9.31
CA TYR A 230 -11.70 -9.67 -10.07
C TYR A 230 -11.69 -8.30 -10.75
N ASN A 231 -11.44 -7.23 -10.00
CA ASN A 231 -11.39 -5.87 -10.55
C ASN A 231 -10.23 -5.69 -11.54
N TYR A 232 -9.07 -6.31 -11.28
CA TYR A 232 -7.93 -6.27 -12.20
C TYR A 232 -8.23 -6.96 -13.53
N ALA A 233 -8.95 -8.08 -13.52
CA ALA A 233 -9.41 -8.74 -14.74
C ALA A 233 -10.43 -7.88 -15.50
N LEU A 234 -11.41 -7.28 -14.80
CA LEU A 234 -12.40 -6.39 -15.42
C LEU A 234 -11.77 -5.18 -16.09
N ILE A 235 -10.86 -4.48 -15.39
CA ILE A 235 -10.24 -3.28 -15.95
C ILE A 235 -9.30 -3.64 -17.10
N SER A 236 -8.60 -4.78 -17.01
CA SER A 236 -7.78 -5.30 -18.11
C SER A 236 -8.63 -5.61 -19.35
N ASN A 237 -9.81 -6.21 -19.17
CA ASN A 237 -10.74 -6.47 -20.27
C ASN A 237 -11.22 -5.16 -20.93
N LYS A 238 -11.65 -4.17 -20.13
CA LYS A 238 -12.04 -2.84 -20.63
C LYS A 238 -10.89 -2.12 -21.36
N CYS A 239 -9.64 -2.42 -21.02
CA CYS A 239 -8.46 -1.85 -21.66
C CYS A 239 -8.05 -2.57 -22.95
N GLY A 240 -8.68 -3.69 -23.30
CA GLY A 240 -8.30 -4.54 -24.44
C GLY A 240 -7.11 -5.47 -24.14
N PHE A 241 -6.76 -5.69 -22.87
CA PHE A 241 -5.68 -6.61 -22.47
C PHE A 241 -6.25 -8.01 -22.23
N GLU A 242 -6.74 -8.67 -23.28
CA GLU A 242 -7.49 -9.92 -23.22
C GLU A 242 -6.73 -11.05 -22.50
N ASP A 243 -5.45 -11.26 -22.83
CA ASP A 243 -4.65 -12.32 -22.20
C ASP A 243 -4.48 -12.11 -20.69
N VAL A 244 -4.29 -10.85 -20.29
CA VAL A 244 -4.20 -10.47 -18.88
C VAL A 244 -5.55 -10.69 -18.19
N ALA A 245 -6.64 -10.26 -18.81
CA ALA A 245 -8.00 -10.45 -18.28
C ALA A 245 -8.32 -11.94 -18.09
N LYS A 246 -8.09 -12.78 -19.11
CA LYS A 246 -8.30 -14.24 -19.06
C LYS A 246 -7.43 -14.90 -17.99
N ARG A 247 -6.16 -14.52 -17.88
CA ARG A 247 -5.24 -15.05 -16.85
C ARG A 247 -5.75 -14.76 -15.44
N TYR A 248 -6.09 -13.51 -15.15
CA TYR A 248 -6.49 -13.11 -13.81
C TYR A 248 -7.92 -13.54 -13.46
N ALA A 249 -8.81 -13.67 -14.46
CA ALA A 249 -10.11 -14.32 -14.27
C ALA A 249 -9.96 -15.78 -13.81
N LYS A 250 -9.06 -16.56 -14.43
CA LYS A 250 -8.79 -17.93 -14.00
C LYS A 250 -8.26 -18.01 -12.56
N ILE A 251 -7.34 -17.12 -12.17
CA ILE A 251 -6.81 -17.06 -10.80
C ILE A 251 -7.94 -16.73 -9.81
N ALA A 252 -8.79 -15.75 -10.14
CA ALA A 252 -9.94 -15.41 -9.30
C ALA A 252 -10.92 -16.59 -9.16
N THR A 253 -11.16 -17.35 -10.22
CA THR A 253 -11.99 -18.56 -10.20
C THR A 253 -11.42 -19.63 -9.28
N SER A 254 -10.13 -19.96 -9.40
CA SER A 254 -9.49 -20.95 -8.52
C SER A 254 -9.60 -20.53 -7.05
N LEU A 255 -9.38 -19.26 -6.73
CA LEU A 255 -9.54 -18.74 -5.37
C LEU A 255 -10.99 -18.83 -4.87
N ALA A 256 -11.98 -18.59 -5.74
CA ALA A 256 -13.39 -18.74 -5.41
C ALA A 256 -13.75 -20.19 -5.10
N GLU A 257 -13.27 -21.14 -5.91
CA GLU A 257 -13.49 -22.59 -5.72
C GLU A 257 -12.87 -23.07 -4.41
N GLU A 258 -11.61 -22.70 -4.13
CA GLU A 258 -10.92 -23.05 -2.88
C GLU A 258 -11.64 -22.50 -1.64
N SER A 259 -12.21 -21.30 -1.73
CA SER A 259 -12.93 -20.67 -0.61
C SER A 259 -14.31 -21.28 -0.32
N SER A 260 -14.89 -22.03 -1.27
CA SER A 260 -16.28 -22.50 -1.21
C SER A 260 -17.32 -21.38 -1.00
N ASN A 261 -16.96 -20.13 -1.31
CA ASN A 261 -17.85 -18.97 -1.16
C ASN A 261 -18.74 -18.82 -2.40
N GLN A 262 -20.04 -19.05 -2.22
CA GLN A 262 -21.03 -19.01 -3.31
C GLN A 262 -21.05 -17.69 -4.07
N THR A 263 -20.96 -16.55 -3.36
CA THR A 263 -20.95 -15.22 -3.98
C THR A 263 -19.71 -15.01 -4.84
N MET A 264 -18.54 -15.48 -4.37
CA MET A 264 -17.30 -15.40 -5.16
C MET A 264 -17.39 -16.28 -6.41
N MET A 265 -17.93 -17.50 -6.29
CA MET A 265 -18.11 -18.41 -7.43
C MET A 265 -19.05 -17.82 -8.49
N GLU A 266 -20.15 -17.20 -8.09
CA GLU A 266 -21.07 -16.53 -9.01
C GLU A 266 -20.41 -15.35 -9.74
N LYS A 267 -19.66 -14.52 -9.01
CA LYS A 267 -18.88 -13.42 -9.60
C LYS A 267 -17.84 -13.94 -10.59
N ALA A 268 -17.08 -14.98 -10.21
CA ALA A 268 -16.05 -15.58 -11.05
C ALA A 268 -16.64 -16.18 -12.35
N LYS A 269 -17.80 -16.84 -12.26
CA LYS A 269 -18.50 -17.36 -13.45
C LYS A 269 -18.90 -16.24 -14.40
N LYS A 270 -19.47 -15.15 -13.89
CA LYS A 270 -19.82 -13.97 -14.71
C LYS A 270 -18.58 -13.34 -15.35
N LEU A 271 -17.47 -13.28 -14.61
CA LEU A 271 -16.20 -12.77 -15.14
C LEU A 271 -15.68 -13.62 -16.29
N LEU A 272 -15.68 -14.96 -16.15
CA LEU A 272 -15.27 -15.87 -17.22
C LEU A 272 -16.13 -15.73 -18.48
N GLN A 273 -17.45 -15.52 -18.33
CA GLN A 273 -18.33 -15.27 -19.47
C GLN A 273 -18.04 -13.94 -20.17
N LEU A 274 -17.55 -12.93 -19.43
CA LEU A 274 -17.24 -11.62 -19.99
C LEU A 274 -15.91 -11.59 -20.75
N VAL A 275 -14.93 -12.40 -20.32
CA VAL A 275 -13.57 -12.38 -20.90
C VAL A 275 -13.33 -13.46 -21.96
N ASN A 276 -14.29 -14.35 -22.19
CA ASN A 276 -14.26 -15.37 -23.23
C ASN A 276 -15.08 -14.93 -24.43
#